data_AF-A0A4Q9UYM1-F1
#
_entry.id   AF-A0A4Q9UYM1-F1
#
_cell.length_a   1.000
_cell.length_b   1.000
_cell.length_c   1.000
_cell.angle_alpha   90.00
_cell.angle_beta   90.00
_cell.angle_gamma   90.00
#
_symmetry.space_group_name_H-M   'P 1'
#
loop_
_entity.id
_entity.type
_entity.pdbx_description
1 polymer ?
#
loop_
_entity_poly.entity_id
_entity_poly.type
_entity_poly.pdbx_seq_one_letter_code
_entity_poly.pdbx_strand_id
1 'polypeptide(L)'
;MTKSLSPRGVEKQTRKEFRLSPADWDMIARRMRAKGQKNFSKFARELLTTGVISVSYQRTLSDSLERHLSAIGNNINQIARQANTNNMATHEMVNEAYALLTEIHRAVSNLGDNNGSSGDRRSDNGDA
;
A
#
# COMPACT_ATOMS: atom_id res chain seq x y z
N MET A 1 -49.30 25.30 38.53
CA MET A 1 -48.91 24.69 37.24
C MET A 1 -47.40 24.54 37.20
N THR A 2 -46.88 23.41 37.69
CA THR A 2 -45.45 23.09 37.71
C THR A 2 -45.09 22.35 36.42
N LYS A 3 -44.33 23.02 35.55
CA LYS A 3 -43.88 22.50 34.27
C LYS A 3 -42.76 21.47 34.54
N SER A 4 -43.09 20.19 34.43
CA SER A 4 -42.12 19.08 34.45
C SER A 4 -41.23 19.19 33.21
N LEU A 5 -39.93 19.46 33.40
CA LEU A 5 -38.93 19.31 32.35
C LEU A 5 -38.66 17.82 32.15
N SER A 6 -39.09 17.29 31.00
CA SER A 6 -38.70 15.97 30.53
C SER A 6 -37.16 15.86 30.45
N PRO A 7 -36.53 14.78 30.95
CA PRO A 7 -35.10 14.58 30.75
C PRO A 7 -34.85 14.39 29.26
N ARG A 8 -33.98 15.22 28.68
CA ARG A 8 -33.48 15.06 27.30
C ARG A 8 -33.10 13.59 27.09
N GLY A 9 -33.66 12.96 26.06
CA GLY A 9 -33.41 11.57 25.74
C GLY A 9 -31.91 11.27 25.77
N VAL A 10 -31.50 10.43 26.72
CA VAL A 10 -30.11 10.01 26.84
C VAL A 10 -29.82 9.11 25.65
N GLU A 11 -29.15 9.66 24.64
CA GLU A 11 -28.60 8.88 23.54
C GLU A 11 -27.70 7.80 24.15
N LYS A 12 -27.92 6.52 23.79
CA LYS A 12 -27.18 5.40 24.37
C LYS A 12 -25.70 5.52 23.99
N GLN A 13 -24.87 5.97 24.93
CA GLN A 13 -23.43 6.07 24.73
C GLN A 13 -22.78 4.70 24.91
N THR A 14 -21.97 4.30 23.94
CA THR A 14 -21.16 3.07 24.03
C THR A 14 -19.69 3.44 24.23
N ARG A 15 -19.04 2.88 25.25
CA ARG A 15 -17.59 3.01 25.46
C ARG A 15 -16.86 1.85 24.79
N LYS A 16 -15.77 2.16 24.07
CA LYS A 16 -14.84 1.18 23.48
C LYS A 16 -13.43 1.47 24.00
N GLU A 17 -12.68 0.41 24.29
CA GLU A 17 -11.35 0.48 24.89
C GLU A 17 -10.38 -0.42 24.12
N PHE A 18 -9.14 0.04 24.00
CA PHE A 18 -8.03 -0.69 23.40
C PHE A 18 -6.72 -0.23 24.05
N ARG A 19 -5.69 -1.06 23.96
CA ARG A 19 -4.35 -0.75 24.50
C ARG A 19 -3.48 -0.20 23.39
N LEU A 20 -2.67 0.79 23.74
CA LEU A 20 -1.69 1.41 22.86
C LEU A 20 -0.30 1.13 23.40
N SER A 21 0.64 0.80 22.51
CA SER A 21 2.05 0.86 22.86
C SER A 21 2.49 2.33 23.01
N PRO A 22 3.63 2.60 23.66
CA PRO A 22 4.21 3.95 23.68
C PRO A 22 4.44 4.52 22.27
N ALA A 23 4.86 3.68 21.32
CA ALA A 23 5.09 4.09 19.94
C ALA A 23 3.79 4.49 19.21
N ASP A 24 2.69 3.76 19.44
CA ASP A 24 1.38 4.12 18.88
C ASP A 24 0.92 5.48 19.41
N TRP A 25 1.11 5.70 20.72
CA TRP A 25 0.76 6.97 21.35
C TRP A 25 1.56 8.14 20.78
N ASP A 26 2.87 8.00 20.59
CA ASP A 26 3.71 9.03 19.98
C ASP A 26 3.27 9.38 18.56
N MET A 27 2.90 8.38 17.77
CA MET A 27 2.35 8.60 16.43
C MET A 27 1.01 9.35 16.47
N ILE A 28 0.08 8.91 17.33
CA ILE A 28 -1.23 9.55 17.50
C ILE A 28 -1.06 11.00 17.97
N ALA A 29 -0.21 11.24 18.97
CA ALA A 29 0.04 12.56 19.52
C ALA A 29 0.65 13.52 18.48
N ARG A 30 1.52 13.03 17.59
CA ARG A 30 2.02 13.85 16.46
C ARG A 30 0.90 14.22 15.49
N ARG A 31 0.03 13.28 15.11
CA ARG A 31 -1.13 13.54 14.23
C ARG A 31 -2.13 14.52 14.86
N MET A 32 -2.37 14.39 16.17
CA MET A 32 -3.21 15.32 16.93
C MET A 32 -2.67 16.74 16.89
N ARG A 33 -1.36 16.92 17.17
CA ARG A 33 -0.69 18.24 17.11
C ARG A 33 -0.77 18.84 15.70
N ALA A 34 -0.51 18.04 14.66
CA ALA A 34 -0.60 18.49 13.27
C ALA A 34 -2.00 18.97 12.87
N LYS A 35 -3.06 18.41 13.48
CA LYS A 35 -4.46 18.84 13.29
C LYS A 35 -4.92 19.91 14.29
N GLY A 36 -4.02 20.42 15.15
CA GLY A 36 -4.35 21.41 16.18
C GLY A 36 -5.28 20.89 17.28
N GLN A 37 -5.42 19.57 17.45
CA GLN A 37 -6.32 18.97 18.43
C GLN A 37 -5.60 18.58 19.71
N LYS A 38 -6.17 19.00 20.86
CA LYS A 38 -5.64 18.67 22.21
C LYS A 38 -6.43 17.58 22.92
N ASN A 39 -7.66 17.28 22.47
CA ASN A 39 -8.54 16.28 23.09
C ASN A 39 -8.52 14.98 22.29
N PHE A 40 -7.98 13.91 22.89
CA PHE A 40 -7.88 12.61 22.24
C PHE A 40 -9.24 12.01 21.89
N SER A 41 -10.24 12.11 22.76
CA SER A 41 -11.57 11.56 22.49
C SER A 41 -12.27 12.23 21.30
N LYS A 42 -12.09 13.56 21.14
CA LYS A 42 -12.58 14.28 19.95
C LYS A 42 -11.84 13.81 18.70
N PHE A 43 -10.51 13.75 18.77
CA PHE A 43 -9.65 13.33 17.66
C PHE A 43 -9.95 11.90 17.22
N ALA A 44 -10.03 10.96 18.16
CA ALA A 44 -10.32 9.57 17.89
C ALA A 44 -11.73 9.40 17.29
N ARG A 45 -12.73 10.12 17.81
CA ARG A 45 -14.08 10.08 17.24
C ARG A 45 -14.08 10.57 15.80
N GLU A 46 -13.52 11.74 15.55
CA GLU A 46 -13.41 12.31 14.21
C GLU A 46 -12.69 11.33 13.27
N LEU A 47 -11.50 10.86 13.65
CA LEU A 47 -10.69 9.93 12.86
C LEU A 47 -11.43 8.60 12.58
N LEU A 48 -12.14 8.03 13.55
CA LEU A 48 -12.84 6.76 13.39
C LEU A 48 -14.14 6.91 12.58
N THR A 49 -14.74 8.10 12.53
CA THR A 49 -15.98 8.35 11.78
C THR A 49 -15.75 8.94 10.38
N THR A 50 -14.67 9.71 10.19
CA THR A 50 -14.38 10.43 8.94
C THR A 50 -13.11 9.93 8.25
N GLY A 51 -12.29 9.15 8.95
CA GLY A 51 -11.07 8.59 8.39
C GLY A 51 -11.39 7.65 7.23
N VAL A 52 -10.73 7.88 6.10
CA VAL A 52 -10.74 6.93 4.99
C VAL A 52 -9.84 5.76 5.39
N ILE A 53 -10.41 4.56 5.52
CA ILE A 53 -9.61 3.34 5.66
C ILE A 53 -9.07 3.01 4.27
N SER A 54 -7.82 3.38 4.01
CA SER A 54 -7.11 2.92 2.83
C SER A 54 -6.66 1.48 3.07
N VAL A 55 -7.38 0.52 2.48
CA VAL A 55 -6.86 -0.85 2.37
C VAL A 55 -5.75 -0.81 1.33
N SER A 56 -4.50 -0.65 1.78
CA SER A 56 -3.37 -0.95 0.92
C SER A 56 -3.32 -2.47 0.80
N TYR A 57 -3.88 -3.02 -0.29
CA TYR A 57 -3.36 -4.28 -0.78
C TYR A 57 -1.89 -4.00 -1.06
N GLN A 58 -0.98 -4.50 -0.22
CA GLN A 58 0.37 -4.77 -0.73
C GLN A 58 0.10 -5.63 -1.95
N ARG A 59 0.31 -5.05 -3.13
CA ARG A 59 -0.02 -5.68 -4.40
C ARG A 59 0.83 -6.94 -4.42
N THR A 60 0.24 -8.08 -4.09
CA THR A 60 0.84 -9.37 -4.42
C THR A 60 1.12 -9.29 -5.91
N LEU A 61 2.35 -9.61 -6.30
CA LEU A 61 2.67 -9.77 -7.71
C LEU A 61 1.55 -10.65 -8.28
N SER A 62 0.92 -10.26 -9.39
CA SER A 62 -0.18 -11.06 -9.92
C SER A 62 0.32 -12.49 -10.11
N ASP A 63 -0.48 -13.51 -9.79
CA ASP A 63 -0.08 -14.92 -9.94
C ASP A 63 0.50 -15.21 -11.34
N SER A 64 0.03 -14.47 -12.36
CA SER A 64 0.56 -14.49 -13.72
C SER A 64 2.03 -14.04 -13.83
N LEU A 65 2.41 -12.98 -13.12
CA LEU A 65 3.77 -12.44 -13.10
C LEU A 65 4.70 -13.33 -12.30
N GLU A 66 4.26 -13.87 -11.16
CA GLU A 66 5.06 -14.82 -10.39
C GLU A 66 5.37 -16.09 -11.21
N ARG A 67 4.36 -16.60 -11.95
CA ARG A 67 4.54 -17.74 -12.86
C ARG A 67 5.50 -17.42 -14.00
N HIS A 68 5.40 -16.24 -14.59
CA HIS A 68 6.28 -15.80 -15.68
C HIS A 68 7.74 -15.63 -15.19
N LEU A 69 7.94 -14.98 -14.04
CA LEU A 69 9.26 -14.82 -13.42
C LEU A 69 9.88 -16.17 -13.03
N SER A 70 9.07 -17.10 -12.50
CA SER A 70 9.53 -18.45 -12.16
C SER A 70 10.00 -19.23 -13.38
N ALA A 71 9.28 -19.12 -14.52
CA ALA A 71 9.69 -19.75 -15.77
C ALA A 71 11.03 -19.19 -16.29
N ILE A 72 11.20 -17.86 -16.28
CA ILE A 72 12.45 -17.23 -16.69
C ILE A 72 13.60 -17.62 -15.75
N GLY A 73 13.38 -17.61 -14.43
CA GLY A 73 14.38 -18.01 -13.45
C GLY A 73 14.85 -19.46 -13.64
N ASN A 74 13.93 -20.36 -13.99
CA ASN A 74 14.28 -21.75 -14.30
C ASN A 74 15.19 -21.85 -15.54
N ASN A 75 14.92 -21.08 -16.59
CA ASN A 75 15.74 -21.07 -17.80
C ASN A 75 17.15 -20.54 -17.51
N ILE A 76 17.28 -19.44 -16.76
CA ILE A 76 18.59 -18.90 -16.34
C ILE A 76 19.38 -19.94 -15.51
N ASN A 77 18.71 -20.65 -14.60
CA ASN A 77 19.33 -21.69 -13.80
C ASN A 77 19.79 -22.89 -14.66
N GLN A 78 19.07 -23.23 -15.73
CA GLN A 78 19.50 -24.25 -16.69
C GLN A 78 20.76 -23.82 -17.44
N ILE A 79 20.80 -22.57 -17.93
CA ILE A 79 21.99 -22.00 -18.60
C ILE A 79 23.19 -22.02 -17.64
N ALA A 80 22.99 -21.61 -16.38
CA ALA A 80 24.04 -21.63 -15.36
C ALA A 80 24.55 -23.06 -15.09
N ARG A 81 23.64 -24.04 -14.95
CA ARG A 81 24.02 -25.44 -14.76
C ARG A 81 24.79 -25.97 -15.96
N GLN A 82 24.34 -25.69 -17.18
CA GLN A 82 25.04 -26.09 -18.40
C GLN A 82 26.44 -25.47 -18.47
N ALA A 83 26.59 -24.20 -18.06
CA ALA A 83 27.88 -23.51 -18.09
C ALA A 83 28.84 -24.13 -17.08
N ASN A 84 28.32 -24.45 -15.88
CA ASN A 84 29.07 -25.13 -14.83
C ASN A 84 29.46 -26.55 -15.25
N THR A 85 28.56 -27.31 -15.88
CA THR A 85 28.83 -28.66 -16.40
C THR A 85 29.93 -28.63 -17.47
N ASN A 86 29.90 -27.64 -18.36
CA ASN A 86 30.90 -27.48 -19.42
C ASN A 86 32.17 -26.77 -18.94
N ASN A 87 32.20 -26.32 -17.67
CA ASN A 87 33.22 -25.48 -17.07
C ASN A 87 33.60 -24.25 -17.94
N MET A 88 32.65 -23.78 -18.74
CA MET A 88 32.81 -22.74 -19.75
C MET A 88 31.45 -22.15 -20.10
N ALA A 89 31.34 -20.82 -20.03
CA ALA A 89 30.19 -20.10 -20.56
C ALA A 89 30.46 -19.72 -22.02
N THR A 90 29.58 -20.15 -22.93
CA THR A 90 29.68 -19.76 -24.34
C THR A 90 29.02 -18.40 -24.57
N HIS A 91 29.39 -17.73 -25.65
CA HIS A 91 28.77 -16.45 -26.04
C HIS A 91 27.26 -16.58 -26.25
N GLU A 92 26.80 -17.72 -26.77
CA GLU A 92 25.37 -18.00 -26.97
C GLU A 92 24.61 -18.08 -25.65
N MET A 93 25.19 -18.75 -24.64
CA MET A 93 24.61 -18.85 -23.30
C MET A 93 24.51 -17.51 -22.60
N VAL A 94 25.52 -16.65 -22.75
CA VAL A 94 25.51 -15.29 -22.20
C VAL A 94 24.44 -14.43 -22.90
N ASN A 95 24.33 -14.53 -24.22
CA ASN A 95 23.30 -13.85 -24.99
C ASN A 95 21.88 -14.27 -24.58
N GLU A 96 21.66 -15.58 -24.38
CA GLU A 96 20.36 -16.10 -23.97
C GLU A 96 19.97 -15.63 -22.57
N ALA A 97 20.90 -15.66 -21.61
CA ALA A 97 20.68 -15.13 -20.27
C ALA A 97 20.38 -13.61 -20.29
N TYR A 98 21.06 -12.86 -21.15
CA TYR A 98 20.84 -11.42 -21.31
C TYR A 98 19.46 -11.10 -21.91
N ALA A 99 19.02 -11.90 -22.89
CA ALA A 99 17.68 -11.77 -23.47
C ALA A 99 16.59 -12.01 -22.42
N LEU A 100 16.74 -13.05 -21.61
CA LEU A 100 15.83 -13.38 -20.50
C LEU A 100 15.78 -12.28 -19.43
N LEU A 101 16.92 -11.67 -19.10
CA LEU A 101 16.98 -10.55 -18.15
C LEU A 101 16.28 -9.30 -18.71
N THR A 102 16.43 -9.04 -20.01
CA THR A 102 15.76 -7.93 -20.70
C THR A 102 14.24 -8.13 -20.69
N GLU A 103 13.77 -9.37 -20.83
CA GLU A 103 12.34 -9.70 -20.73
C GLU A 103 11.77 -9.41 -19.34
N ILE A 104 12.50 -9.79 -18.27
CA ILE A 104 12.14 -9.44 -16.88
C ILE A 104 12.05 -7.92 -16.73
N HIS A 105 13.07 -7.19 -17.18
CA HIS A 105 13.09 -5.73 -17.06
C HIS A 105 11.86 -5.10 -17.74
N ARG A 106 11.53 -5.55 -18.95
CA ARG A 106 10.35 -5.06 -19.69
C ARG A 106 9.03 -5.39 -18.97
N ALA A 107 8.88 -6.60 -18.44
CA ALA A 107 7.68 -7.00 -17.69
C ALA A 107 7.48 -6.14 -16.44
N VAL A 108 8.57 -5.82 -15.72
CA VAL A 108 8.55 -4.97 -14.52
C VAL A 108 8.29 -3.50 -14.87
N SER A 109 8.91 -2.94 -15.91
CA SER A 109 8.68 -1.55 -16.34
C SER A 109 7.23 -1.30 -16.75
N ASN A 110 6.62 -2.23 -17.51
CA ASN A 110 5.22 -2.12 -17.92
C ASN A 110 4.24 -2.08 -16.74
N LEU A 111 4.60 -2.64 -15.58
CA LEU A 111 3.78 -2.54 -14.36
C LEU A 111 3.90 -1.19 -13.67
N GLY A 112 5.06 -0.53 -13.79
CA GLY A 112 5.30 0.83 -13.29
C GLY A 112 4.50 1.87 -14.07
N ASP A 113 4.49 1.77 -15.40
CA ASP A 113 3.89 2.78 -16.29
C ASP A 113 2.34 2.76 -16.25
N ASN A 114 1.73 1.58 -16.20
CA ASN A 114 0.27 1.43 -16.15
C ASN A 114 -0.38 1.96 -14.86
N ASN A 115 0.41 2.28 -13.84
CA ASN A 115 -0.06 2.75 -12.55
C ASN A 115 0.01 4.29 -12.40
N GLY A 116 0.59 5.00 -13.39
CA GLY A 116 0.80 6.45 -13.38
C GLY A 116 -0.31 7.30 -14.04
N SER A 117 -1.34 6.68 -14.64
CA SER A 117 -2.31 7.40 -15.49
C SER A 117 -3.65 7.76 -14.80
N SER A 118 -3.82 7.47 -13.51
CA SER A 118 -5.11 7.63 -12.81
C SER A 118 -5.21 8.85 -11.89
N GLY A 119 -4.28 9.81 -11.97
CA GLY A 119 -4.29 10.94 -11.03
C GLY A 119 -3.75 12.23 -11.61
N ASP A 120 -4.50 12.87 -12.51
CA ASP A 120 -4.68 14.34 -12.43
C ASP A 120 -5.76 14.82 -13.41
N ARG A 121 -7.00 15.02 -12.93
CA ARG A 121 -8.00 15.92 -13.55
C ARG A 121 -8.94 16.45 -12.46
N ARG A 122 -8.44 17.35 -11.63
CA ARG A 122 -9.29 18.41 -11.05
C ARG A 122 -8.77 19.73 -11.59
N SER A 123 -9.33 20.14 -12.72
CA SER A 123 -9.23 21.52 -13.17
C SER A 123 -9.88 22.38 -12.11
N ASP A 124 -9.03 23.18 -11.47
CA ASP A 124 -9.36 24.34 -10.67
C ASP A 124 -10.29 25.24 -11.50
N ASN A 125 -11.48 25.52 -10.97
CA ASN A 125 -12.38 26.53 -11.49
C ASN A 125 -12.19 27.73 -10.57
N GLY A 126 -11.21 28.57 -10.92
CA GLY A 126 -10.93 29.84 -10.25
C GLY A 126 -11.95 30.89 -10.66
N ASP A 127 -12.42 31.62 -9.66
CA ASP A 127 -13.42 32.69 -9.67
C ASP A 127 -13.20 33.80 -10.73
N ALA A 128 -14.33 34.29 -11.25
CA ALA A 128 -14.57 35.70 -11.57
C ALA A 128 -16.03 36.05 -11.26
#